data_AF-A0A1H6EWH9-F1
#
_entry.id   AF-A0A1H6EWH9-F1
#
_cell.length_a   1.000
_cell.length_b   1.000
_cell.length_c   1.000
_cell.angle_alpha   90.00
_cell.angle_beta   90.00
_cell.angle_gamma   90.00
#
_symmetry.space_group_name_H-M   'P 1'
#
loop_
_entity.id
_entity.type
_entity.pdbx_description
1 polymer ?
#
loop_
_entity_poly.entity_id
_entity_poly.type
_entity_poly.pdbx_seq_one_letter_code
_entity_poly.pdbx_strand_id
1 'polypeptide(L)'
;MTSAARPLPHWLTVSTGPAPAMVDGGACRTRAAFFEEVARALRLPGYFGRNWDALTDCLRDTEAVALIVEHAEELLGDEPAAQLGTLLDVFAEAGLTVTLHTDPGHEPLLRHRISAALSGERA
;
A
#
# COMPACT_ATOMS: atom_id res chain seq x y z
N MET A 1 11.94 43.42 13.63
CA MET A 1 11.50 43.50 12.22
C MET A 1 11.30 42.07 11.72
N THR A 2 10.07 41.57 11.77
CA THR A 2 9.72 40.21 11.30
C THR A 2 9.52 40.27 9.79
N SER A 3 10.48 39.73 9.02
CA SER A 3 10.31 39.53 7.59
C SER A 3 9.20 38.51 7.37
N ALA A 4 8.13 38.87 6.67
CA ALA A 4 7.09 37.92 6.28
C ALA A 4 7.70 36.90 5.31
N ALA A 5 7.53 35.60 5.61
CA ALA A 5 8.03 34.53 4.75
C ALA A 5 7.31 34.59 3.39
N ARG A 6 8.08 34.48 2.30
CA ARG A 6 7.52 34.41 0.94
C ARG A 6 6.59 33.19 0.85
N PRO A 7 5.38 33.31 0.27
CA PRO A 7 4.50 32.16 0.07
C PRO A 7 5.16 31.16 -0.88
N LEU A 8 4.94 29.87 -0.61
CA LEU A 8 5.44 28.79 -1.44
C LEU A 8 4.75 28.80 -2.82
N PRO A 9 5.43 28.40 -3.90
CA PRO A 9 4.80 28.26 -5.20
C PRO A 9 3.77 27.12 -5.19
N HIS A 10 2.73 27.20 -6.04
CA HIS A 10 1.60 26.25 -6.03
C HIS A 10 1.96 24.79 -6.40
N TRP A 11 3.15 24.56 -6.96
CA TRP A 11 3.67 23.23 -7.27
C TRP A 11 4.43 22.61 -6.09
N LEU A 12 4.65 23.35 -4.99
CA LEU A 12 5.44 22.91 -3.84
C LEU A 12 4.60 22.85 -2.57
N THR A 13 4.50 21.65 -2.00
CA THR A 13 3.88 21.42 -0.70
C THR A 13 4.95 21.05 0.32
N VAL A 14 4.87 21.64 1.51
CA VAL A 14 5.65 21.23 2.69
C VAL A 14 4.67 20.81 3.77
N SER A 15 4.81 19.59 4.28
CA SER A 15 3.92 19.02 5.30
C SER A 15 4.75 18.40 6.41
N THR A 16 4.25 18.48 7.64
CA THR A 16 4.74 17.74 8.81
C THR A 16 3.87 16.52 9.11
N GLY A 17 2.81 16.29 8.34
CA GLY A 17 1.99 15.09 8.44
C GLY A 17 2.77 13.84 8.02
N PRO A 18 2.27 12.65 8.37
CA PRO A 18 2.90 11.39 7.99
C PRO A 18 3.04 11.31 6.47
N ALA A 19 4.25 11.05 6.00
CA ALA A 19 4.50 10.78 4.59
C ALA A 19 3.86 9.44 4.19
N PRO A 20 3.30 9.33 2.96
CA PRO A 20 2.81 8.04 2.49
C PRO A 20 3.97 7.04 2.41
N ALA A 21 3.72 5.82 2.85
CA ALA A 21 4.65 4.73 2.58
C ALA A 21 4.55 4.32 1.11
N MET A 22 5.68 3.92 0.53
CA MET A 22 5.76 3.48 -0.85
C MET A 22 6.28 2.05 -0.91
N VAL A 23 5.62 1.20 -1.68
CA VAL A 23 6.03 -0.17 -1.98
C VAL A 23 6.00 -0.41 -3.48
N ASP A 24 6.91 -1.26 -3.96
CA ASP A 24 6.97 -1.66 -5.37
C ASP A 24 6.27 -3.00 -5.58
N GLY A 25 5.19 -3.01 -6.36
CA GLY A 25 4.43 -4.19 -6.75
C GLY A 25 5.28 -5.24 -7.48
N GLY A 26 6.27 -4.82 -8.26
CA GLY A 26 7.22 -5.73 -8.94
C GLY A 26 8.13 -6.47 -7.96
N ALA A 27 8.42 -5.87 -6.80
CA ALA A 27 9.12 -6.54 -5.69
C ALA A 27 8.16 -7.38 -4.81
N CYS A 28 6.85 -7.19 -4.95
CA CYS A 28 5.82 -7.80 -4.10
C CYS A 28 5.01 -8.90 -4.80
N ARG A 29 5.60 -9.59 -5.78
CA ARG A 29 4.89 -10.61 -6.57
C ARG A 29 4.48 -11.85 -5.78
N THR A 30 5.19 -12.15 -4.69
CA THR A 30 4.84 -13.22 -3.74
C THR A 30 4.46 -12.62 -2.39
N ARG A 31 3.68 -13.36 -1.60
CA ARG A 31 3.27 -12.93 -0.27
C ARG A 31 4.47 -12.71 0.67
N ALA A 32 5.48 -13.57 0.58
CA ALA A 32 6.69 -13.44 1.38
C ALA A 32 7.44 -12.14 1.04
N ALA A 33 7.63 -11.85 -0.26
CA ALA A 33 8.30 -10.64 -0.70
C ALA A 33 7.51 -9.38 -0.35
N PHE A 34 6.18 -9.43 -0.49
CA PHE A 34 5.29 -8.37 -0.04
C PHE A 34 5.46 -8.05 1.46
N PHE A 35 5.50 -9.08 2.32
CA PHE A 35 5.66 -8.86 3.75
C PHE A 35 7.00 -8.21 4.13
N GLU A 36 8.10 -8.58 3.47
CA GLU A 36 9.38 -7.90 3.70
C GLU A 36 9.33 -6.44 3.27
N GLU A 37 8.78 -6.18 2.08
CA GLU A 37 8.76 -4.84 1.51
C GLU A 37 7.83 -3.90 2.28
N VAL A 38 6.64 -4.38 2.68
CA VAL A 38 5.71 -3.57 3.48
C VAL A 38 6.25 -3.33 4.89
N ALA A 39 6.95 -4.30 5.48
CA ALA A 39 7.61 -4.12 6.78
C ALA A 39 8.69 -3.03 6.73
N ARG A 40 9.49 -3.02 5.65
CA ARG A 40 10.49 -1.98 5.40
C ARG A 40 9.84 -0.62 5.18
N ALA A 41 8.83 -0.53 4.31
CA ALA A 41 8.19 0.72 3.92
C ALA A 41 7.43 1.39 5.07
N LEU A 42 6.70 0.61 5.87
CA LEU A 42 5.97 1.10 7.02
C LEU A 42 6.80 1.14 8.31
N ARG A 43 8.06 0.70 8.26
CA ARG A 43 8.96 0.58 9.41
C ARG A 43 8.32 -0.23 10.55
N LEU A 44 7.73 -1.37 10.19
CA LEU A 44 7.08 -2.26 11.14
C LEU A 44 8.09 -2.83 12.15
N PRO A 45 7.65 -3.26 13.34
CA PRO A 45 8.55 -3.79 14.36
C PRO A 45 9.33 -5.03 13.88
N GLY A 46 10.55 -5.21 14.39
CA GLY A 46 11.40 -6.35 14.02
C GLY A 46 10.86 -7.73 14.41
N TYR A 47 9.83 -7.78 15.25
CA TYR A 47 9.10 -9.00 15.62
C TYR A 47 7.87 -9.27 14.71
N PHE A 48 7.68 -8.49 13.63
CA PHE A 48 6.59 -8.67 12.69
C PHE A 48 6.52 -10.12 12.17
N GLY A 49 5.37 -10.76 12.39
CA GLY A 49 5.18 -12.20 12.18
C GLY A 49 5.03 -12.66 10.73
N ARG A 50 5.11 -11.74 9.74
CA ARG A 50 5.06 -12.03 8.29
C ARG A 50 3.87 -12.91 7.88
N ASN A 51 2.71 -12.55 8.40
CA ASN A 51 1.43 -13.16 8.05
C ASN A 51 0.35 -12.08 8.10
N TRP A 52 -0.85 -12.40 7.62
CA TRP A 52 -1.95 -11.43 7.49
C TRP A 52 -2.40 -10.87 8.84
N ASP A 53 -2.60 -11.72 9.83
CA ASP A 53 -3.05 -11.29 11.17
C ASP A 53 -2.01 -10.36 11.81
N ALA A 54 -0.73 -10.73 11.75
CA ALA A 54 0.35 -9.89 12.24
C ALA A 54 0.46 -8.55 11.50
N LEU A 55 0.09 -8.51 10.22
CA LEU A 55 0.07 -7.27 9.45
C LEU A 55 -1.09 -6.39 9.91
N THR A 56 -2.29 -6.96 10.04
CA THR A 56 -3.46 -6.25 10.60
C THR A 56 -3.15 -5.65 11.96
N ASP A 57 -2.54 -6.43 12.87
CA ASP A 57 -2.15 -5.95 14.19
C ASP A 57 -1.15 -4.79 14.11
N CYS A 58 -0.09 -4.93 13.31
CA CYS A 58 0.90 -3.87 13.14
C CYS A 58 0.31 -2.60 12.49
N LEU A 59 -0.66 -2.74 11.59
CA LEU A 59 -1.32 -1.63 10.93
C LEU A 59 -2.32 -0.91 11.85
N ARG A 60 -2.94 -1.59 12.81
CA ARG A 60 -3.81 -0.93 13.81
C ARG A 60 -3.04 0.02 14.72
N ASP A 61 -1.77 -0.29 14.97
CA ASP A 61 -0.88 0.51 15.82
C ASP A 61 -0.02 1.52 15.03
N THR A 62 -0.16 1.60 13.70
CA THR A 62 0.68 2.48 12.86
C THR A 62 0.16 3.91 12.84
N GLU A 63 1.07 4.89 12.73
CA GLU A 63 0.72 6.28 12.45
C GLU A 63 0.61 6.56 10.93
N ALA A 64 0.94 5.58 10.09
CA ALA A 64 0.81 5.72 8.64
C ALA A 64 -0.66 5.77 8.23
N VAL A 65 -1.03 6.83 7.50
CA VAL A 65 -2.40 7.04 7.02
C VAL A 65 -2.58 6.70 5.54
N ALA A 66 -1.47 6.54 4.81
CA ALA A 66 -1.49 6.32 3.37
C ALA A 66 -0.37 5.38 2.89
N LEU A 67 -0.71 4.52 1.93
CA LEU A 67 0.19 3.60 1.25
C LEU A 67 0.03 3.76 -0.26
N ILE A 68 1.14 3.93 -0.97
CA ILE A 68 1.19 3.94 -2.43
C ILE A 68 1.88 2.64 -2.87
N VAL A 69 1.20 1.88 -3.75
CA VAL A 69 1.78 0.72 -4.43
C VAL A 69 2.08 1.13 -5.87
N GLU A 70 3.35 1.24 -6.21
CA GLU A 70 3.83 1.39 -7.59
C GLU A 70 3.80 0.03 -8.30
N HIS A 71 3.74 -0.01 -9.63
CA HIS A 71 3.63 -1.25 -10.42
C HIS A 71 2.56 -2.22 -9.85
N ALA A 72 1.42 -1.68 -9.42
CA ALA A 72 0.42 -2.43 -8.67
C ALA A 72 -0.19 -3.61 -9.45
N GLU A 73 -0.08 -3.62 -10.78
CA GLU A 73 -0.44 -4.74 -11.64
C GLU A 73 0.36 -6.02 -11.35
N GLU A 74 1.56 -5.91 -10.76
CA GLU A 74 2.41 -7.03 -10.39
C GLU A 74 2.20 -7.51 -8.95
N LEU A 75 1.54 -6.71 -8.12
CA LEU A 75 1.31 -7.00 -6.70
C LEU A 75 0.65 -8.36 -6.52
N LEU A 76 1.30 -9.26 -5.78
CA LEU A 76 0.86 -10.64 -5.55
C LEU A 76 0.55 -11.41 -6.85
N GLY A 77 1.22 -11.09 -7.96
CA GLY A 77 0.99 -11.68 -9.28
C GLY A 77 1.29 -13.18 -9.36
N ASP A 78 2.14 -13.70 -8.47
CA ASP A 78 2.50 -15.12 -8.39
C ASP A 78 1.68 -15.87 -7.32
N GLU A 79 0.71 -15.21 -6.67
CA GLU A 79 -0.15 -15.78 -5.64
C GLU A 79 -1.58 -16.03 -6.17
N PRO A 80 -2.36 -16.92 -5.53
CA PRO A 80 -3.78 -17.06 -5.83
C PRO A 80 -4.52 -15.72 -5.68
N ALA A 81 -5.49 -15.46 -6.57
CA ALA A 81 -6.24 -14.20 -6.59
C ALA A 81 -6.90 -13.84 -5.24
N ALA A 82 -7.28 -14.86 -4.45
CA ALA A 82 -7.81 -14.68 -3.10
C ALA A 82 -6.85 -13.96 -2.14
N GLN A 83 -5.52 -14.09 -2.31
CA GLN A 83 -4.53 -13.39 -1.48
C GLN A 83 -4.61 -11.87 -1.68
N LEU A 84 -4.87 -11.40 -2.90
CA LEU A 84 -5.10 -9.98 -3.16
C LEU A 84 -6.37 -9.50 -2.46
N GLY A 85 -7.43 -10.31 -2.45
CA GLY A 85 -8.65 -10.02 -1.69
C GLY A 85 -8.37 -9.87 -0.19
N THR A 86 -7.65 -10.84 0.40
CA THR A 86 -7.24 -10.77 1.81
C THR A 86 -6.41 -9.52 2.11
N LEU A 87 -5.49 -9.14 1.23
CA LEU A 87 -4.70 -7.93 1.40
C LEU A 87 -5.57 -6.66 1.41
N LEU A 88 -6.55 -6.56 0.50
CA LEU A 88 -7.47 -5.43 0.45
C LEU A 88 -8.36 -5.36 1.70
N ASP A 89 -8.80 -6.52 2.22
CA ASP A 89 -9.54 -6.61 3.48
C ASP A 89 -8.70 -6.06 4.64
N VAL A 90 -7.43 -6.46 4.74
CA VAL A 90 -6.48 -5.98 5.76
C VAL A 90 -6.29 -4.46 5.69
N PHE A 91 -6.12 -3.90 4.49
CA PHE A 91 -5.98 -2.46 4.31
C PHE A 91 -7.26 -1.69 4.67
N ALA A 92 -8.42 -2.22 4.31
CA ALA A 92 -9.71 -1.62 4.64
C ALA A 92 -9.95 -1.62 6.16
N GLU A 93 -9.65 -2.74 6.83
CA GLU A 93 -9.77 -2.88 8.28
C GLU A 93 -8.83 -1.93 9.04
N ALA A 94 -7.62 -1.73 8.52
CA ALA A 94 -6.66 -0.76 9.07
C ALA A 94 -7.03 0.71 8.80
N GLY A 95 -8.01 0.98 7.93
CA GLY A 95 -8.41 2.35 7.56
C GLY A 95 -7.35 3.10 6.75
N LEU A 96 -6.45 2.39 6.07
CA LEU A 96 -5.42 3.00 5.23
C LEU A 96 -6.02 3.62 3.97
N THR A 97 -5.55 4.82 3.62
CA THR A 97 -5.76 5.35 2.27
C THR A 97 -4.76 4.73 1.31
N VAL A 98 -5.21 3.77 0.49
CA VAL A 98 -4.34 3.07 -0.46
C VAL A 98 -4.49 3.63 -1.87
N THR A 99 -3.36 3.95 -2.51
CA THR A 99 -3.30 4.30 -3.93
C THR A 99 -2.56 3.20 -4.68
N LEU A 100 -3.22 2.59 -5.67
CA LEU A 100 -2.61 1.64 -6.58
C LEU A 100 -2.23 2.38 -7.87
N HIS A 101 -0.93 2.53 -8.11
CA HIS A 101 -0.39 3.20 -9.27
C HIS A 101 0.10 2.18 -10.31
N THR A 102 -0.19 2.46 -11.57
CA THR A 102 0.19 1.62 -12.70
C THR A 102 0.23 2.47 -13.96
N ASP A 103 0.93 1.99 -14.97
CA ASP A 103 0.93 2.62 -16.29
C ASP A 103 -0.43 2.47 -17.00
N PRO A 104 -0.81 3.41 -17.89
CA PRO A 104 -2.08 3.35 -18.60
C PRO A 104 -2.32 2.05 -19.39
N GLY A 105 -1.26 1.37 -19.82
CA GLY A 105 -1.37 0.07 -20.52
C GLY A 105 -1.81 -1.09 -19.64
N HIS A 106 -1.54 -1.03 -18.33
CA HIS A 106 -1.86 -2.07 -17.36
C HIS A 106 -3.10 -1.75 -16.50
N GLU A 107 -3.59 -0.51 -16.56
CA GLU A 107 -4.78 -0.06 -15.85
C GLU A 107 -6.00 -1.00 -16.03
N PRO A 108 -6.36 -1.48 -17.25
CA PRO A 108 -7.50 -2.39 -17.40
C PRO A 108 -7.30 -3.73 -16.67
N LEU A 109 -6.09 -4.28 -16.70
CA LEU A 109 -5.74 -5.52 -15.99
C LEU A 109 -5.84 -5.32 -14.48
N LEU A 110 -5.25 -4.25 -13.97
CA LEU A 110 -5.30 -3.92 -12.54
C LEU A 110 -6.75 -3.76 -12.07
N ARG A 111 -7.57 -3.00 -12.80
CA ARG A 111 -9.00 -2.83 -12.48
C ARG A 111 -9.73 -4.16 -12.45
N HIS A 112 -9.49 -5.03 -13.42
CA HIS A 112 -10.10 -6.36 -13.45
C HIS A 112 -9.69 -7.19 -12.21
N ARG A 113 -8.39 -7.25 -11.89
CA ARG A 113 -7.88 -7.98 -10.72
C ARG A 113 -8.50 -7.48 -9.41
N ILE A 114 -8.59 -6.15 -9.24
CA ILE A 114 -9.18 -5.53 -8.04
C ILE A 114 -10.68 -5.78 -7.97
N SER A 115 -11.40 -5.65 -9.09
CA SER A 115 -12.84 -5.96 -9.11
C SER A 115 -13.09 -7.42 -8.73
N ALA A 116 -12.36 -8.37 -9.31
CA ALA A 116 -12.50 -9.79 -9.00
C ALA A 116 -12.19 -10.09 -7.52
N ALA A 117 -11.12 -9.48 -6.99
CA ALA A 117 -10.73 -9.63 -5.58
C ALA A 117 -11.82 -9.10 -4.62
N LEU A 118 -12.43 -7.95 -4.93
CA LEU A 118 -13.50 -7.33 -4.12
C LEU A 118 -14.85 -8.05 -4.25
N SER A 119 -15.15 -8.65 -5.41
CA SER A 119 -16.40 -9.37 -5.64
C SER A 119 -16.47 -10.74 -4.96
N GLY A 120 -15.37 -11.21 -4.36
CA GLY A 120 -15.40 -12.44 -3.58
C GLY A 120 -15.62 -13.70 -4.42
N GLU A 121 -15.12 -13.75 -5.66
CA GLU A 121 -14.88 -15.02 -6.38
C GLU A 121 -13.77 -15.81 -5.66
N ARG A 122 -14.07 -16.23 -4.43
CA ARG A 122 -13.30 -17.15 -3.62
C ARG A 122 -13.60 -18.54 -4.16
N ALA A 123 -12.93 -18.89 -5.26
CA ALA A 123 -12.87 -20.25 -5.76
C ALA A 123 -12.32 -21.20 -4.69
#